data_AF-A0A9D7TNH7-F1
#
_entry.id   AF-A0A9D7TNH7-F1
#
_cell.length_a   1.000
_cell.length_b   1.000
_cell.length_c   1.000
_cell.angle_alpha   90.00
_cell.angle_beta   90.00
_cell.angle_gamma   90.00
#
_symmetry.space_group_name_H-M   'P 1'
#
loop_
_entity.id
_entity.type
_entity.pdbx_description
1 polymer ?
#
loop_
_entity_poly.entity_id
_entity_poly.type
_entity_poly.pdbx_seq_one_letter_code
_entity_poly.pdbx_strand_id
1 'polypeptide(L)'
;MAKRVIETIITGDDLIVFEDGMVPLKDITHFRIYNGTAKAFGQLLTGFGGGWFLFGGIAQLAGKYSFTWGTFAIGAVAIGVGWILNKFVSRRTFKINKNGNLRIIDISFPAKNPDVRGLNKNIP
;
A
#
# COMPACT_ATOMS: atom_id res chain seq x y z
N MET A 1 -6.47 6.77 -17.69
CA MET A 1 -6.87 7.77 -16.67
C MET A 1 -5.65 8.63 -16.37
N ALA A 2 -5.75 9.94 -16.55
CA ALA A 2 -4.70 10.87 -16.16
C ALA A 2 -4.56 10.92 -14.63
N LYS A 3 -3.32 11.09 -14.14
CA LYS A 3 -3.05 11.29 -12.72
C LYS A 3 -3.52 12.69 -12.35
N ARG A 4 -4.58 12.79 -11.54
CA ARG A 4 -5.04 14.07 -10.97
C ARG A 4 -4.37 14.29 -9.62
N VAL A 5 -3.85 15.49 -9.39
CA VAL A 5 -3.27 15.89 -8.11
C VAL A 5 -4.36 16.57 -7.29
N ILE A 6 -4.43 16.24 -6.00
CA ILE A 6 -5.34 16.92 -5.07
C ILE A 6 -4.68 18.25 -4.71
N GLU A 7 -5.34 19.36 -5.01
CA GLU A 7 -4.85 20.70 -4.67
C GLU A 7 -5.25 21.10 -3.25
N THR A 8 -6.50 20.79 -2.87
CA THR A 8 -7.05 21.20 -1.58
C THR A 8 -8.20 20.30 -1.16
N ILE A 9 -8.37 20.18 0.15
CA ILE A 9 -9.48 19.46 0.79
C ILE A 9 -10.24 20.46 1.63
N ILE A 10 -11.54 20.60 1.39
CA ILE A 10 -12.44 21.44 2.17
C ILE A 10 -13.19 20.53 3.14
N THR A 11 -12.67 20.39 4.35
CA THR A 11 -13.18 19.46 5.37
C THR A 11 -14.56 19.85 5.91
N GLY A 12 -14.96 21.13 5.81
CA GLY A 12 -16.28 21.59 6.26
C GLY A 12 -17.42 21.12 5.34
N ASP A 13 -17.17 21.05 4.04
CA ASP A 13 -18.17 20.72 3.02
C ASP A 13 -17.95 19.33 2.40
N ASP A 14 -16.99 18.55 2.92
CA ASP A 14 -16.61 17.23 2.42
C ASP A 14 -16.37 17.26 0.89
N LEU A 15 -15.51 18.18 0.45
CA LEU A 15 -15.15 18.39 -0.96
C LEU A 15 -13.64 18.18 -1.20
N ILE A 16 -13.31 17.47 -2.28
CA ILE A 16 -11.95 17.36 -2.82
C ILE A 16 -11.84 18.25 -4.06
N VAL A 17 -10.87 19.16 -4.04
CA VAL A 17 -10.56 20.04 -5.16
C VAL A 17 -9.38 19.47 -5.94
N PHE A 18 -9.59 19.29 -7.24
CA PHE A 18 -8.57 18.94 -8.22
C PHE A 18 -8.36 20.14 -9.16
N GLU A 19 -7.22 20.16 -9.86
CA GLU A 19 -6.86 21.18 -10.85
C GLU A 19 -7.96 21.42 -11.91
N ASP A 20 -8.66 20.36 -12.31
CA ASP A 20 -9.70 20.42 -13.35
C ASP A 20 -11.13 20.54 -12.80
N GLY A 21 -11.32 20.66 -11.48
CA GLY A 21 -12.64 20.77 -10.86
C GLY A 21 -12.80 20.12 -9.49
N MET A 22 -14.03 20.15 -8.95
CA MET A 22 -14.35 19.72 -7.59
C MET A 22 -15.19 18.44 -7.58
N VAL A 23 -14.95 17.55 -6.62
CA VAL A 23 -15.71 16.31 -6.42
C VAL A 23 -16.11 16.19 -4.95
N PRO A 24 -17.41 16.02 -4.62
CA PRO A 24 -17.85 15.81 -3.24
C PRO A 24 -17.55 14.37 -2.80
N LEU A 25 -17.19 14.18 -1.54
CA LEU A 25 -16.81 12.87 -0.99
C LEU A 25 -17.91 11.81 -1.14
N LYS A 26 -19.18 12.22 -1.07
CA LYS A 26 -20.35 11.34 -1.23
C LYS A 26 -20.43 10.66 -2.60
N ASP A 27 -19.83 11.25 -3.63
CA ASP A 27 -19.83 10.69 -4.99
C ASP A 27 -18.69 9.67 -5.18
N ILE A 28 -17.76 9.58 -4.22
CA ILE A 28 -16.68 8.60 -4.23
C ILE A 28 -17.24 7.24 -3.84
N THR A 29 -17.36 6.33 -4.81
CA THR A 29 -17.89 4.98 -4.60
C THR A 29 -16.82 3.95 -4.26
N HIS A 30 -15.57 4.19 -4.67
CA HIS A 30 -14.47 3.25 -4.49
C HIS A 30 -13.20 4.00 -4.14
N PHE A 31 -12.42 3.46 -3.22
CA PHE A 31 -11.05 3.90 -2.97
C PHE A 31 -10.11 2.71 -3.03
N ARG A 32 -8.88 2.96 -3.49
CA ARG A 32 -7.84 1.95 -3.58
C ARG A 32 -6.66 2.39 -2.75
N ILE A 33 -6.26 1.54 -1.81
CA ILE A 33 -5.03 1.72 -1.05
C ILE A 33 -3.92 0.98 -1.78
N TYR A 34 -2.78 1.65 -1.90
CA TYR A 34 -1.57 1.05 -2.43
C TYR A 34 -0.60 0.76 -1.29
N ASN A 35 -0.27 -0.51 -1.10
CA ASN A 35 0.72 -0.93 -0.11
C ASN A 35 2.04 -1.25 -0.81
N GLY A 36 2.97 -0.29 -0.78
CA GLY A 36 4.30 -0.43 -1.38
C GLY A 36 5.11 -1.56 -0.76
N THR A 37 5.00 -1.76 0.56
CA THR A 37 5.67 -2.84 1.28
C THR A 37 5.20 -4.22 0.80
N ALA A 38 3.89 -4.43 0.71
CA ALA A 38 3.33 -5.70 0.21
C ALA A 38 3.78 -6.00 -1.23
N LYS A 39 3.90 -4.98 -2.08
CA LYS A 39 4.45 -5.15 -3.43
C LYS A 39 5.93 -5.53 -3.40
N ALA A 40 6.74 -4.85 -2.59
CA ALA A 40 8.16 -5.15 -2.48
C ALA A 40 8.38 -6.59 -2.00
N PHE A 41 7.68 -7.02 -0.95
CA PHE A 41 7.72 -8.40 -0.46
C PHE A 41 7.24 -9.40 -1.51
N GLY A 42 6.16 -9.08 -2.25
CA GLY A 42 5.67 -9.93 -3.32
C GLY A 42 6.70 -10.14 -4.43
N GLN A 43 7.41 -9.07 -4.82
CA GLN A 43 8.50 -9.13 -5.80
C GLN A 43 9.69 -9.94 -5.28
N LEU A 44 10.08 -9.77 -4.02
CA LEU A 44 11.16 -10.53 -3.39
C LEU A 44 10.87 -12.03 -3.34
N LEU A 45 9.66 -12.42 -2.94
CA LEU A 45 9.25 -13.84 -2.89
C LEU A 45 9.18 -14.48 -4.27
N THR A 46 8.70 -13.72 -5.26
CA THR A 46 8.68 -14.19 -6.66
C THR A 46 10.10 -14.36 -7.19
N GLY A 47 10.99 -13.38 -6.94
CA GLY A 47 12.39 -13.44 -7.33
C GLY A 47 13.15 -14.57 -6.63
N PHE A 48 12.91 -14.78 -5.33
CA PHE A 48 13.43 -15.92 -4.59
C PHE A 48 12.98 -17.24 -5.22
N GLY A 49 11.68 -17.43 -5.48
CA GLY A 49 11.19 -18.67 -6.08
C GLY A 49 11.75 -18.94 -7.48
N GLY A 50 11.88 -17.89 -8.30
CA GLY A 50 12.54 -17.99 -9.61
C GLY A 50 14.03 -18.35 -9.50
N GLY A 51 14.76 -17.71 -8.59
CA GLY A 51 16.16 -18.02 -8.29
C GLY A 51 16.34 -19.43 -7.73
N TRP A 52 15.41 -19.87 -6.88
CA TRP A 52 15.39 -21.22 -6.32
C TRP A 52 15.20 -22.29 -7.39
N PHE A 53 14.32 -22.05 -8.37
CA PHE A 53 14.16 -22.92 -9.52
C PHE A 53 15.39 -22.95 -10.43
N LEU A 54 15.99 -21.80 -10.70
CA LEU A 54 17.24 -21.72 -11.47
C LEU A 54 18.35 -22.51 -10.78
N PHE A 55 18.54 -22.31 -9.47
CA PHE A 55 19.55 -23.01 -8.69
C PHE A 55 19.28 -24.52 -8.65
N GLY A 56 18.04 -24.93 -8.36
CA GLY A 56 17.67 -26.34 -8.31
C GLY A 56 17.81 -27.04 -9.67
N GLY A 57 17.50 -26.35 -10.77
CA GLY A 57 17.70 -26.86 -12.12
C GLY A 57 19.18 -27.03 -12.47
N ILE A 58 20.03 -26.06 -12.14
CA ILE A 58 21.49 -26.17 -12.33
C ILE A 58 22.05 -27.30 -11.48
N ALA A 59 21.63 -27.42 -10.22
CA ALA A 59 22.10 -28.46 -9.30
C ALA A 59 21.71 -29.88 -9.78
N GLN A 60 20.54 -30.02 -10.42
CA GLN A 60 20.10 -31.27 -11.05
C GLN A 60 20.95 -31.63 -12.27
N LEU A 61 21.21 -30.67 -13.16
CA LEU A 61 22.07 -30.90 -14.34
C LEU A 61 23.52 -31.20 -13.96
N ALA A 62 24.01 -30.62 -12.86
CA ALA A 62 25.34 -30.88 -12.33
C ALA A 62 25.48 -32.23 -11.59
N GLY A 63 24.40 -33.01 -11.48
CA GLY A 63 24.39 -34.32 -10.80
C GLY A 63 24.64 -34.24 -9.28
N LYS A 64 24.65 -33.03 -8.70
CA LYS A 64 24.94 -32.81 -7.28
C LYS A 64 23.68 -32.89 -6.40
N TYR A 65 22.50 -32.87 -7.00
CA TYR A 65 21.23 -32.83 -6.27
C TYR A 65 20.08 -33.40 -7.09
N SER A 66 19.24 -34.26 -6.50
CA SER A 66 18.00 -34.72 -7.14
C SER A 66 16.87 -33.73 -6.85
N PHE A 67 16.34 -33.13 -7.90
CA PHE A 67 15.22 -32.20 -7.79
C PHE A 67 13.97 -32.95 -7.33
N THR A 68 13.69 -32.84 -6.04
CA THR A 68 12.63 -33.59 -5.35
C THR A 68 11.37 -32.71 -5.28
N TRP A 69 10.21 -33.34 -5.04
CA TRP A 69 8.94 -32.64 -4.87
C TRP A 69 8.97 -31.53 -3.80
N GLY A 70 9.77 -31.70 -2.74
CA GLY A 70 9.99 -30.67 -1.72
C GLY A 70 10.69 -29.43 -2.26
N THR A 71 11.72 -29.58 -3.10
CA THR A 71 12.45 -28.47 -3.73
C THR A 71 11.55 -27.71 -4.69
N PHE A 72 10.71 -28.43 -5.45
CA PHE A 72 9.71 -27.84 -6.32
C PHE A 72 8.67 -27.04 -5.53
N ALA A 73 8.13 -27.64 -4.47
CA ALA A 73 7.09 -27.02 -3.64
C ALA A 73 7.56 -25.69 -3.02
N ILE A 74 8.81 -25.59 -2.55
CA ILE A 74 9.35 -24.35 -1.98
C ILE A 74 9.34 -23.22 -3.01
N GLY A 75 9.85 -23.47 -4.21
CA GLY A 75 9.86 -22.48 -5.29
C GLY A 75 8.44 -22.10 -5.72
N ALA A 76 7.57 -23.09 -5.92
CA ALA A 76 6.20 -22.88 -6.40
C ALA A 76 5.36 -22.07 -5.40
N VAL A 77 5.46 -22.41 -4.11
CA VAL A 77 4.74 -21.68 -3.04
C VAL A 77 5.27 -20.26 -2.92
N ALA A 78 6.59 -20.04 -2.97
CA ALA A 78 7.16 -18.70 -2.90
C ALA A 78 6.68 -17.80 -4.05
N ILE A 79 6.66 -18.32 -5.29
CA ILE A 79 6.12 -17.59 -6.43
C ILE A 79 4.61 -17.33 -6.26
N GLY A 80 3.86 -18.34 -5.83
CA GLY A 80 2.41 -18.22 -5.63
C GLY A 80 2.05 -17.15 -4.61
N VAL A 81 2.70 -17.17 -3.44
CA VAL A 81 2.52 -16.16 -2.39
C VAL A 81 2.96 -14.78 -2.88
N GLY A 82 4.09 -14.71 -3.58
CA GLY A 82 4.59 -13.47 -4.17
C GLY A 82 3.60 -12.84 -5.15
N TRP A 83 2.97 -13.66 -6.00
CA TRP A 83 1.94 -13.24 -6.94
C TRP A 83 0.67 -12.74 -6.23
N ILE A 84 0.20 -13.46 -5.20
CA ILE A 84 -0.97 -13.06 -4.41
C ILE A 84 -0.73 -11.70 -3.73
N LEU A 85 0.43 -11.53 -3.09
CA LEU A 85 0.79 -10.26 -2.44
C LEU A 85 0.83 -9.11 -3.46
N ASN A 86 1.46 -9.34 -4.60
CA ASN A 86 1.55 -8.35 -5.66
C ASN A 86 0.19 -8.00 -6.28
N LYS A 87 -0.70 -8.97 -6.44
CA LYS A 87 -1.98 -8.76 -7.14
C LYS A 87 -3.07 -8.21 -6.22
N PHE A 88 -3.23 -8.80 -5.04
CA PHE A 88 -4.39 -8.56 -4.17
C PHE A 88 -4.06 -7.69 -2.96
N VAL A 89 -2.92 -7.93 -2.31
CA VAL A 89 -2.57 -7.22 -1.07
C VAL A 89 -1.98 -5.84 -1.37
N SER A 90 -1.20 -5.71 -2.45
CA SER A 90 -0.60 -4.43 -2.83
C SER A 90 -1.60 -3.38 -3.32
N ARG A 91 -2.77 -3.80 -3.83
CA ARG A 91 -3.77 -2.94 -4.47
C ARG A 91 -5.18 -3.25 -3.97
N ARG A 92 -5.38 -3.13 -2.66
CA ARG A 92 -6.68 -3.40 -2.06
C ARG A 92 -7.68 -2.30 -2.42
N THR A 93 -8.76 -2.68 -3.09
CA THR A 93 -9.86 -1.78 -3.46
C THR A 93 -11.00 -2.00 -2.49
N PHE A 94 -11.51 -0.91 -1.92
CA PHE A 94 -12.66 -0.91 -1.02
C PHE A 94 -13.82 -0.22 -1.74
N LYS A 95 -14.99 -0.86 -1.67
CA LYS A 95 -16.25 -0.30 -2.18
C LYS A 95 -17.00 0.32 -1.01
N ILE A 96 -17.34 1.59 -1.13
CA ILE A 96 -18.19 2.30 -0.17
C ILE A 96 -19.63 1.89 -0.48
N ASN A 97 -20.27 1.19 0.47
CA ASN A 97 -21.65 0.75 0.34
C ASN A 97 -22.61 1.86 0.81
N LYS A 98 -23.93 1.69 0.61
CA LYS A 98 -24.98 2.67 0.95
C LYS A 98 -24.95 3.20 2.40
N ASN A 99 -24.35 2.45 3.32
CA ASN A 99 -24.24 2.80 4.74
C ASN A 99 -22.82 3.26 5.15
N GLY A 100 -21.88 3.32 4.22
CA GLY A 100 -20.53 3.82 4.47
C GLY A 100 -20.46 5.31 4.18
N ASN A 101 -19.95 6.10 5.14
CA ASN A 101 -19.62 7.49 4.91
C ASN A 101 -18.09 7.67 4.91
N LEU A 102 -17.56 8.38 3.92
CA LEU A 102 -16.15 8.74 3.87
C LEU A 102 -15.96 10.02 4.66
N ARG A 103 -15.04 10.02 5.62
CA ARG A 103 -14.70 11.20 6.42
C ARG A 103 -13.20 11.44 6.35
N ILE A 104 -12.82 12.69 6.12
CA ILE A 104 -11.43 13.12 6.21
C ILE A 104 -11.18 13.64 7.62
N ILE A 105 -10.11 13.16 8.24
CA ILE A 105 -9.69 13.55 9.59
C ILE A 105 -8.25 14.04 9.48
N ASP A 106 -7.98 15.21 10.05
CA ASP A 106 -6.61 15.69 10.21
C ASP A 106 -5.93 14.89 11.33
N ILE A 107 -4.94 14.09 10.96
CA ILE A 107 -4.16 13.27 11.89
C ILE A 107 -3.14 14.08 12.71
N SER A 108 -3.00 15.38 12.42
CA SER A 108 -2.12 16.29 13.16
C SER A 108 -2.76 16.81 14.46
N PHE A 109 -3.98 16.38 14.79
CA PHE A 109 -4.75 16.89 15.92
C PHE A 109 -4.67 15.96 17.16
N PRO A 110 -4.48 16.50 18.38
CA PRO A 110 -4.19 17.90 18.67
C PRO A 110 -2.78 18.29 18.20
N ALA A 111 -2.64 19.53 17.74
CA ALA A 111 -1.34 20.12 17.44
C ALA A 111 -0.40 19.82 18.60
N LYS A 112 0.80 19.29 18.30
CA LYS A 112 1.86 19.09 19.28
C LYS A 112 1.96 20.37 20.11
N ASN A 113 1.56 20.28 21.39
CA ASN A 113 1.43 21.41 22.31
C ASN A 113 2.64 22.33 22.14
N PRO A 114 2.51 23.56 21.61
CA PRO A 114 3.62 24.48 21.59
C PRO A 114 3.92 24.76 23.06
N ASP A 115 5.15 24.43 23.46
CA ASP A 115 5.60 24.54 24.83
C ASP A 115 5.16 25.87 25.45
N VAL A 116 4.31 25.81 26.48
CA VAL A 116 3.89 26.93 27.36
C VAL A 116 5.08 27.55 28.14
N ARG A 117 6.32 27.37 27.69
CA ARG A 117 7.56 27.90 28.27
C ARG A 117 7.92 29.33 27.82
N GLY A 118 7.08 29.98 27.01
CA GLY A 118 7.37 31.29 26.43
C GLY A 118 6.57 32.49 26.95
N LEU A 119 5.54 32.31 27.78
CA LEU A 119 4.64 33.40 28.19
C LEU A 119 4.65 33.63 29.71
N ASN A 120 5.82 33.98 30.26
CA ASN A 120 5.90 34.85 31.43
C ASN A 120 7.28 35.51 31.52
N LYS A 121 7.47 36.56 30.72
CA LYS A 121 8.44 37.61 31.01
C LYS A 121 7.91 38.89 30.38
N ASN A 122 7.68 39.89 31.22
CA ASN A 122 7.23 41.25 30.91
C ASN A 122 5.73 41.49 31.10
N ILE A 123 5.33 41.59 32.37
CA ILE A 123 4.29 42.54 32.79
C ILE A 123 5.05 43.64 33.57
N PRO A 124 4.99 44.92 33.17
CA PRO A 124 5.45 46.03 34.00
C PRO A 124 4.56 46.23 35.24
#